data_AF-A0A537DVM3-F1
#
_entry.id   AF-A0A537DVM3-F1
#
_cell.length_a   1.000
_cell.length_b   1.000
_cell.length_c   1.000
_cell.angle_alpha   90.00
_cell.angle_beta   90.00
_cell.angle_gamma   90.00
#
_symmetry.space_group_name_H-M   'P 1'
#
loop_
_entity.id
_entity.type
_entity.pdbx_description
1 polymer ?
#
loop_
_entity_poly.entity_id
_entity_poly.type
_entity_poly.pdbx_seq_one_letter_code
_entity_poly.pdbx_strand_id
1 'polypeptide(L)'
;MFCQSCGRAIAETASVCPNCGAPVKGMAMSNVAPSNAAQRVSGAWYLLPLFFGIIGGIIAWAVNKDKDPKRARNLLIFGLLWTFIPIIIGIAVFLYTVPTQAPRP
;
A
#
# COMPACT_ATOMS: atom_id res chain seq x y z
N MET A 1 29.85 17.20 -22.63
CA MET A 1 29.68 18.27 -21.62
C MET A 1 31.04 18.90 -21.27
N PHE A 2 31.10 20.08 -20.65
CA PHE A 2 32.36 20.72 -20.21
C PHE A 2 32.54 20.63 -18.69
N CYS A 3 33.77 20.47 -18.21
CA CYS A 3 34.08 20.44 -16.78
C CYS A 3 33.94 21.85 -16.17
N GLN A 4 33.16 21.99 -15.10
CA GLN A 4 32.95 23.26 -14.39
C GLN A 4 34.22 23.78 -13.67
N SER A 5 35.20 22.91 -13.40
CA SER A 5 36.43 23.29 -12.70
C SER A 5 37.55 23.75 -13.64
N CYS A 6 37.67 23.17 -14.83
CA CYS A 6 38.79 23.45 -15.75
C CYS A 6 38.38 23.84 -17.18
N GLY A 7 37.09 23.84 -17.50
CA GLY A 7 36.57 24.29 -18.79
C GLY A 7 36.80 23.35 -19.99
N ARG A 8 37.45 22.19 -19.81
CA ARG A 8 37.70 21.24 -20.90
C ARG A 8 36.50 20.32 -21.16
N ALA A 9 36.35 19.89 -22.41
CA ALA A 9 35.35 18.92 -22.81
C ALA A 9 35.61 17.55 -22.14
N ILE A 10 34.55 16.90 -21.68
CA ILE A 10 34.55 15.59 -21.03
C ILE A 10 33.43 14.71 -21.59
N ALA A 11 33.65 13.40 -21.57
CA ALA A 11 32.65 12.40 -21.91
C ALA A 11 31.47 12.47 -20.91
N GLU A 12 30.25 12.26 -21.39
CA GLU A 12 29.01 12.41 -20.60
C GLU A 12 28.90 11.41 -19.44
N THR A 13 29.55 10.26 -19.57
CA THR A 13 29.57 9.17 -18.57
C THR A 13 30.79 9.23 -17.64
N ALA A 14 31.69 10.20 -17.83
CA ALA A 14 32.83 10.36 -16.93
C ALA A 14 32.31 10.75 -15.53
N SER A 15 32.83 10.08 -14.49
CA SER A 15 32.60 10.42 -13.07
C SER A 15 33.68 11.34 -12.50
N VAL A 16 34.86 11.36 -13.14
CA VAL A 16 36.00 12.20 -12.78
C VAL A 16 36.60 12.80 -14.05
N CYS A 17 36.93 14.09 -14.02
CA CYS A 17 37.55 14.76 -15.17
C CYS A 17 39.00 14.25 -15.36
N PRO A 18 39.36 13.67 -16.52
CA PRO A 18 40.71 13.15 -16.77
C PRO A 18 41.76 14.26 -16.89
N ASN A 19 41.34 15.52 -17.06
CA ASN A 19 42.25 16.64 -17.26
C ASN A 19 42.66 17.36 -15.96
N CYS A 20 41.79 17.37 -14.94
CA CYS A 20 42.05 18.09 -13.69
C CYS A 20 41.74 17.30 -12.42
N GLY A 21 41.17 16.10 -12.53
CA GLY A 21 40.81 15.26 -11.40
C GLY A 21 39.56 15.69 -10.63
N ALA A 22 38.89 16.79 -11.02
CA ALA A 22 37.66 17.22 -10.35
C ALA A 22 36.52 16.21 -10.58
N PRO A 23 35.70 15.89 -9.56
CA PRO A 23 34.53 15.04 -9.72
C PRO A 23 33.52 15.73 -10.62
N VAL A 24 33.02 15.01 -11.61
CA VAL A 24 32.01 15.52 -12.53
C VAL A 24 30.69 14.87 -12.16
N LYS A 25 29.68 15.70 -11.92
CA LYS A 25 28.34 15.26 -11.49
C LYS A 25 27.63 14.66 -12.71
N GLY A 26 28.08 13.47 -13.12
CA GLY A 26 27.39 12.66 -14.12
C GLY A 26 25.98 12.39 -13.62
N MET A 27 24.98 12.76 -14.41
CA MET A 27 23.61 12.35 -14.15
C MET A 27 23.54 10.84 -14.36
N ALA A 28 23.88 10.07 -13.33
CA ALA A 28 23.34 8.74 -13.15
C ALA A 28 21.84 8.89 -12.86
N MET A 29 21.07 9.31 -13.88
CA MET A 29 19.62 9.24 -13.85
C MET A 29 19.24 7.83 -14.26
N SER A 30 19.52 6.88 -13.35
CA SER A 30 18.65 5.73 -13.25
C SER A 30 17.51 6.17 -12.34
N ASN A 31 16.39 6.58 -12.92
CA ASN A 31 15.08 6.54 -12.25
C ASN A 31 14.65 5.09 -11.98
N VAL A 32 15.58 4.20 -11.62
CA VAL A 32 15.25 2.96 -10.95
C VAL A 32 15.07 3.37 -9.50
N ALA A 33 13.82 3.70 -9.17
CA ALA A 33 13.35 3.59 -7.79
C ALA A 33 13.89 2.25 -7.24
N PRO A 34 14.48 2.23 -6.04
CA PRO A 34 15.13 1.04 -5.53
C PRO A 34 14.08 -0.07 -5.48
N SER A 35 14.24 -1.08 -6.34
CA SER A 35 13.33 -2.22 -6.45
C SER A 35 13.44 -3.19 -5.25
N ASN A 36 14.03 -2.73 -4.13
CA ASN A 36 14.32 -3.51 -2.94
C ASN A 36 14.03 -2.74 -1.64
N ALA A 37 13.04 -1.84 -1.65
CA ALA A 37 12.42 -1.33 -0.43
C ALA A 37 11.01 -1.91 -0.35
N ALA A 38 10.77 -2.79 0.65
CA ALA A 38 9.47 -3.35 1.07
C ALA A 38 8.29 -2.94 0.16
N GLN A 39 7.93 -3.85 -0.76
CA GLN A 39 6.91 -3.59 -1.78
C GLN A 39 5.58 -3.22 -1.12
N ARG A 40 5.35 -1.91 -0.95
CA ARG A 40 4.18 -1.38 -0.25
C ARG A 40 2.92 -1.91 -0.91
N VAL A 41 2.17 -2.69 -0.15
CA VAL A 41 0.86 -3.17 -0.59
C VAL A 41 -0.07 -1.97 -0.81
N SER A 42 -0.54 -1.80 -2.05
CA SER A 42 -1.40 -0.68 -2.45
C SER A 42 -2.71 -0.68 -1.66
N GLY A 43 -3.20 0.51 -1.28
CA GLY A 43 -4.48 0.67 -0.57
C GLY A 43 -5.70 0.14 -1.33
N ALA A 44 -5.58 -0.08 -2.65
CA ALA A 44 -6.62 -0.70 -3.47
C ALA A 44 -7.06 -2.09 -2.96
N TRP A 45 -6.20 -2.79 -2.21
CA TRP A 45 -6.56 -4.09 -1.63
C TRP A 45 -7.72 -4.03 -0.63
N TYR A 46 -8.07 -2.86 -0.07
CA TYR A 46 -9.25 -2.70 0.79
C TYR A 46 -10.57 -2.77 0.02
N LEU A 47 -10.57 -2.61 -1.31
CA LEU A 47 -11.79 -2.78 -2.11
C LEU A 47 -12.29 -4.24 -2.09
N LEU A 48 -11.39 -5.22 -2.05
CA LEU A 48 -11.78 -6.64 -2.02
C LEU A 48 -12.68 -6.97 -0.81
N PRO A 49 -12.25 -6.72 0.45
CA PRO A 49 -13.11 -6.93 1.61
C PRO A 49 -14.34 -6.03 1.65
N LEU A 50 -14.29 -4.86 1.00
CA LEU A 50 -15.46 -3.96 0.93
C LEU A 50 -16.60 -4.59 0.11
N PHE A 51 -16.30 -5.22 -1.03
CA PHE A 51 -17.31 -5.80 -1.92
C PHE A 51 -17.63 -7.27 -1.61
N PHE A 52 -16.63 -8.05 -1.19
CA PHE A 52 -16.77 -9.49 -0.95
C PHE A 52 -16.76 -9.86 0.54
N GLY A 53 -16.85 -8.86 1.43
CA GLY A 53 -16.89 -9.04 2.88
C GLY A 53 -15.69 -9.83 3.42
N ILE A 54 -15.99 -10.78 4.30
CA ILE A 54 -14.96 -11.62 4.94
C ILE A 54 -14.16 -12.46 3.94
N ILE A 55 -14.78 -12.94 2.85
CA ILE A 55 -14.08 -13.73 1.82
C ILE A 55 -13.04 -12.87 1.12
N GLY A 56 -13.42 -11.64 0.73
CA GLY A 56 -12.50 -10.67 0.16
C GLY A 56 -11.34 -10.32 1.11
N GLY A 57 -11.63 -10.23 2.42
CA GLY A 57 -10.61 -9.99 3.46
C GLY A 57 -9.61 -11.13 3.60
N ILE A 58 -10.07 -12.39 3.55
CA ILE A 58 -9.21 -13.57 3.61
C ILE A 58 -8.29 -13.65 2.38
N ILE A 59 -8.84 -13.42 1.18
CA ILE A 59 -8.06 -13.42 -0.07
C ILE A 59 -7.01 -12.30 -0.05
N ALA A 60 -7.42 -11.08 0.33
CA ALA A 60 -6.54 -9.93 0.43
C ALA A 60 -5.42 -10.15 1.46
N TRP A 61 -5.71 -10.84 2.57
CA TRP A 61 -4.70 -11.24 3.55
C TRP A 61 -3.75 -12.29 2.97
N ALA A 62 -4.28 -13.37 2.37
CA ALA A 62 -3.49 -14.51 1.90
C ALA A 62 -2.44 -14.12 0.86
N VAL A 63 -2.78 -13.21 -0.06
CA VAL A 63 -1.88 -12.75 -1.13
C VAL A 63 -0.81 -11.77 -0.61
N ASN A 64 -1.13 -10.99 0.42
CA ASN A 64 -0.25 -9.93 0.92
C ASN A 64 0.51 -10.28 2.21
N LYS A 65 0.22 -11.43 2.84
CA LYS A 65 0.82 -11.84 4.11
C LYS A 65 2.35 -11.90 4.07
N ASP A 66 2.91 -12.30 2.93
CA ASP A 66 4.35 -12.49 2.75
C ASP A 66 5.07 -11.17 2.39
N LYS A 67 4.33 -10.16 1.88
CA LYS A 67 4.86 -8.86 1.48
C LYS A 67 4.83 -7.84 2.62
N ASP A 68 3.66 -7.65 3.23
CA ASP A 68 3.44 -6.71 4.33
C ASP A 68 2.45 -7.34 5.34
N PRO A 69 2.91 -8.15 6.31
CA PRO A 69 2.03 -8.86 7.24
C PRO A 69 1.18 -7.90 8.10
N LYS A 70 1.71 -6.70 8.39
CA LYS A 70 0.98 -5.62 9.09
C LYS A 70 -0.22 -5.15 8.27
N ARG A 71 -0.05 -4.92 6.96
CA ARG A 71 -1.14 -4.49 6.08
C ARG A 71 -2.13 -5.62 5.79
N ALA A 72 -1.64 -6.84 5.58
CA ALA A 72 -2.49 -8.02 5.43
C ALA A 72 -3.43 -8.18 6.63
N ARG A 73 -2.91 -8.09 7.86
CA ARG A 73 -3.73 -8.18 9.07
C ARG A 73 -4.77 -7.05 9.16
N ASN A 74 -4.41 -5.83 8.79
CA ASN A 74 -5.38 -4.73 8.75
C ASN A 74 -6.49 -4.95 7.69
N LEU A 75 -6.18 -5.54 6.53
CA LEU A 75 -7.17 -5.91 5.50
C LEU A 75 -8.16 -6.97 6.02
N LEU A 76 -7.65 -7.98 6.74
CA LEU A 76 -8.48 -9.02 7.36
C LEU A 76 -9.39 -8.42 8.45
N ILE A 77 -8.83 -7.60 9.33
CA ILE A 77 -9.59 -6.93 10.40
C ILE A 77 -10.65 -6.00 9.81
N PHE A 78 -10.31 -5.24 8.76
CA PHE A 78 -11.27 -4.39 8.08
C PHE A 78 -12.42 -5.19 7.50
N GLY A 79 -12.14 -6.29 6.79
CA GLY A 79 -13.18 -7.19 6.29
C GLY A 79 -14.07 -7.75 7.39
N LEU A 80 -13.47 -8.18 8.51
CA LEU A 80 -14.22 -8.69 9.65
C LEU A 80 -15.16 -7.62 10.25
N LEU A 81 -14.63 -6.43 10.56
CA LEU A 81 -15.43 -5.34 11.12
C LEU A 81 -16.54 -4.91 10.16
N TRP A 82 -16.21 -4.73 8.88
CA TRP A 82 -17.19 -4.34 7.85
C TRP A 82 -18.32 -5.34 7.70
N THR A 83 -18.06 -6.63 7.95
CA THR A 83 -19.08 -7.69 7.87
C THR A 83 -19.87 -7.82 9.17
N PHE A 84 -19.21 -7.82 10.32
CA PHE A 84 -19.86 -8.11 11.61
C PHE A 84 -20.60 -6.92 12.22
N ILE A 85 -20.10 -5.69 12.06
CA ILE A 85 -20.77 -4.49 12.58
C ILE A 85 -22.22 -4.37 12.10
N PRO A 86 -22.53 -4.43 10.79
CA PRO A 86 -23.91 -4.30 10.32
C PRO A 86 -24.78 -5.48 10.77
N ILE A 87 -24.23 -6.69 10.88
CA ILE A 87 -24.96 -7.87 11.38
C ILE A 87 -25.37 -7.66 12.85
N ILE A 88 -24.44 -7.22 13.70
CA ILE A 88 -24.72 -6.96 15.12
C ILE A 88 -25.76 -5.85 15.27
N ILE A 89 -25.63 -4.77 14.50
CA ILE A 89 -26.62 -3.67 14.49
C ILE A 89 -27.98 -4.19 14.04
N GLY A 90 -28.04 -4.97 12.97
CA GLY A 90 -29.29 -5.55 12.45
C GLY A 90 -29.98 -6.46 13.45
N ILE A 91 -29.23 -7.33 14.14
CA ILE A 91 -29.76 -8.20 15.20
C ILE A 91 -30.26 -7.36 16.37
N ALA A 92 -29.49 -6.37 16.83
CA ALA A 92 -29.91 -5.50 17.92
C ALA A 92 -31.22 -4.77 17.58
N VAL A 93 -31.31 -4.14 16.40
CA VAL A 93 -32.53 -3.49 15.90
C VAL A 93 -33.70 -4.47 15.84
N PHE A 94 -33.49 -5.69 15.32
CA PHE A 94 -34.52 -6.73 15.29
C PHE A 94 -35.00 -7.08 16.70
N LEU A 95 -34.09 -7.31 17.64
CA LEU A 95 -34.42 -7.61 19.04
C LEU A 95 -35.11 -6.46 19.76
N TYR A 96 -34.87 -5.20 19.40
CA TYR A 96 -35.58 -4.06 20.00
C TYR A 96 -36.96 -3.82 19.37
N THR A 97 -37.14 -4.15 18.09
CA THR A 97 -38.37 -3.84 17.33
C THR A 97 -39.39 -4.98 17.31
N VAL A 98 -38.97 -6.23 17.47
CA VAL A 98 -39.87 -7.40 17.52
C VAL A 98 -40.67 -7.56 18.83
N PRO A 99 -40.12 -7.33 20.05
CA PRO A 99 -40.85 -7.60 21.29
C PRO A 99 -41.99 -6.61 21.57
N THR A 100 -42.09 -5.50 20.84
CA THR A 100 -43.16 -4.50 21.03
C THR A 100 -44.48 -4.88 20.34
N GLN A 101 -44.54 -6.00 19.60
CA GLN A 101 -45.74 -6.47 18.90
C GLN A 101 -46.51 -7.57 19.64
N ALA A 102 -46.24 -7.76 20.94
CA ALA A 102 -47.06 -8.66 21.75
C ALA A 102 -48.51 -8.11 21.79
N PRO A 103 -49.51 -8.88 21.34
CA PRO A 103 -50.90 -8.44 21.40
C PRO A 103 -51.28 -8.19 22.85
N ARG A 104 -51.64 -6.94 23.18
CA ARG A 104 -52.29 -6.63 24.45
C ARG A 104 -53.68 -7.29 24.44
N PRO A 105 -54.04 -8.10 25.46
CA PRO A 105 -55.34 -8.77 25.54
C PRO A 105 -56.49 -7.77 25.71
#